data_AF-A0A972V2R1-F1
#
_entry.id   AF-A0A972V2R1-F1
#
_cell.length_a   1.000
_cell.length_b   1.000
_cell.length_c   1.000
_cell.angle_alpha   90.00
_cell.angle_beta   90.00
_cell.angle_gamma   90.00
#
_symmetry.space_group_name_H-M   'P 1'
#
loop_
_entity.id
_entity.type
_entity.pdbx_description
1 polymer ?
#
loop_
_entity_poly.entity_id
_entity_poly.type
_entity_poly.pdbx_seq_one_letter_code
_entity_poly.pdbx_strand_id
1 'polypeptide(L)'
;AELVFQIDTIATDILKYAPPNQLLLTIIDDDGQEFLPKDYSFSSYYYGGSLNTSDYTYRFNIAQHMQEVIKGKFNNNGFYLSTANKTGEFKRVILKGGGEANGITLSIAYSKVLQ
;
A
#
# COMPACT_ATOMS: atom_id res chain seq x y z
N ALA A 1 9.88 6.23 -2.18
CA ALA A 1 8.81 5.78 -3.10
C ALA A 1 7.55 5.61 -2.28
N GLU A 2 6.42 6.07 -2.79
CA GLU A 2 5.12 6.02 -2.10
C GLU A 2 4.09 5.40 -3.04
N LEU A 3 3.32 4.44 -2.52
CA LEU A 3 2.19 3.82 -3.21
C LEU A 3 0.90 4.29 -2.54
N VAL A 4 0.00 4.88 -3.31
CA VAL A 4 -1.23 5.50 -2.83
C VAL A 4 -2.44 4.81 -3.44
N PHE A 5 -3.38 4.42 -2.57
CA PHE A 5 -4.65 3.83 -2.94
C PHE A 5 -5.79 4.75 -2.52
N GLN A 6 -6.60 5.17 -3.48
CA GLN A 6 -7.78 5.99 -3.24
C GLN A 6 -9.01 5.11 -3.02
N ILE A 7 -9.81 5.43 -2.00
CA ILE A 7 -11.12 4.80 -1.80
C ILE A 7 -12.10 5.32 -2.85
N ASP A 8 -12.88 4.42 -3.45
CA ASP A 8 -14.13 4.78 -4.11
C ASP A 8 -15.20 4.99 -3.04
N THR A 9 -15.42 6.26 -2.68
CA THR A 9 -16.32 6.65 -1.59
C THR A 9 -17.79 6.41 -1.92
N ILE A 10 -18.13 6.36 -3.21
CA ILE A 10 -19.49 6.10 -3.68
C ILE A 10 -19.76 4.60 -3.65
N ALA A 11 -18.88 3.81 -4.29
CA ALA A 11 -19.07 2.36 -4.35
C ALA A 11 -18.96 1.70 -2.96
N THR A 12 -18.11 2.24 -2.08
CA THR A 12 -17.99 1.75 -0.70
C THR A 12 -19.20 2.10 0.18
N ASP A 13 -19.97 3.15 -0.17
CA ASP A 13 -21.02 3.73 0.69
C ASP A 13 -20.47 4.05 2.10
N ILE A 14 -19.48 4.95 2.16
CA ILE A 14 -18.72 5.26 3.39
C ILE A 14 -19.58 5.85 4.52
N LEU A 15 -20.77 6.36 4.21
CA LEU A 15 -21.72 6.88 5.19
C LEU A 15 -22.46 5.75 5.92
N LYS A 16 -22.62 4.60 5.27
CA LYS A 16 -23.25 3.41 5.82
C LYS A 16 -22.25 2.38 6.34
N TYR A 17 -21.14 2.20 5.63
CA TYR A 17 -20.11 1.22 5.95
C TYR A 17 -18.76 1.92 6.10
N ALA A 18 -18.32 2.06 7.35
CA ALA A 18 -17.03 2.66 7.62
C ALA A 18 -15.90 1.82 7.00
N PRO A 19 -14.97 2.44 6.25
CA PRO A 19 -13.82 1.73 5.69
C PRO A 19 -12.87 1.24 6.80
N PRO A 20 -12.01 0.24 6.51
CA PRO A 20 -10.99 -0.21 7.44
C PRO A 20 -10.09 0.95 7.88
N ASN A 21 -9.77 1.03 9.18
CA ASN A 21 -8.89 2.08 9.68
C ASN A 21 -7.44 1.93 9.18
N GLN A 22 -7.06 0.72 8.78
CA GLN A 22 -5.72 0.40 8.30
C GLN A 22 -5.75 -0.77 7.31
N LEU A 23 -4.99 -0.62 6.24
CA LEU A 23 -4.64 -1.69 5.31
C LEU A 23 -3.16 -2.08 5.50
N LEU A 24 -2.85 -3.31 5.11
CA LEU A 24 -1.52 -3.89 5.12
C LEU A 24 -1.15 -4.27 3.68
N LEU A 25 -0.04 -3.74 3.22
CA LEU A 25 0.60 -4.04 1.94
C LEU A 25 1.75 -5.03 2.15
N THR A 26 1.58 -6.23 1.64
CA THR A 26 2.55 -7.33 1.71
C THR A 26 3.12 -7.63 0.33
N ILE A 27 4.19 -8.41 0.32
CA ILE A 27 4.93 -8.83 -0.88
C ILE A 27 5.04 -10.35 -0.88
N ILE A 28 5.22 -10.94 -2.05
CA ILE A 28 5.42 -12.38 -2.19
C ILE A 28 6.81 -12.68 -2.73
N ASP A 29 7.40 -13.78 -2.29
CA ASP A 29 8.65 -14.29 -2.85
C ASP A 29 8.37 -15.20 -4.05
N ASP A 30 9.42 -15.81 -4.59
CA ASP A 30 9.33 -16.69 -5.74
C ASP A 30 8.62 -18.01 -5.42
N ASP A 31 8.56 -18.39 -4.14
CA ASP A 31 7.84 -19.55 -3.65
C ASP A 31 6.36 -19.22 -3.32
N GLY A 32 5.95 -17.96 -3.53
CA GLY A 32 4.61 -17.47 -3.26
C GLY A 32 4.32 -17.21 -1.79
N GLN A 33 5.33 -17.19 -0.92
CA GLN A 33 5.15 -16.88 0.49
C GLN A 33 5.00 -15.37 0.70
N GLU A 34 3.97 -14.99 1.45
CA GLU A 34 3.67 -13.60 1.77
C GLU A 34 4.49 -13.11 2.97
N PHE A 35 5.17 -11.98 2.81
CA PHE A 35 5.91 -11.33 3.88
C PHE A 35 5.74 -9.81 3.86
N LEU A 36 6.13 -9.18 4.96
CA LEU A 36 6.08 -7.73 5.10
C LEU A 36 7.26 -7.08 4.38
N PRO A 37 7.04 -5.95 3.69
CA PRO A 37 8.12 -5.20 3.08
C PRO A 37 9.07 -4.65 4.15
N LYS A 38 10.32 -4.46 3.76
CA LYS A 38 11.40 -3.99 4.63
C LYS A 38 11.06 -2.69 5.38
N ASP A 39 10.29 -1.81 4.74
CA ASP A 39 9.83 -0.55 5.29
C ASP A 39 8.98 -0.73 6.56
N TYR A 40 8.18 -1.81 6.65
CA TYR A 40 7.38 -2.11 7.84
C TYR A 40 8.26 -2.39 9.06
N SER A 41 9.31 -3.20 8.89
CA SER A 41 10.25 -3.55 9.96
C SER A 41 11.10 -2.37 10.43
N PHE A 42 11.31 -1.36 9.57
CA PHE A 42 12.02 -0.14 9.94
C PHE A 42 11.18 0.74 10.89
N SER A 43 9.92 1.00 10.51
CA SER A 43 8.95 1.69 11.35
C SER A 43 7.55 1.54 10.76
N SER A 44 6.64 0.97 11.54
CA SER A 44 5.23 0.83 11.13
C SER A 44 4.56 2.18 10.86
N TYR A 45 4.95 3.23 11.61
CA TYR A 45 4.44 4.58 11.38
C TYR A 45 4.95 5.18 10.06
N TYR A 46 6.23 4.98 9.73
CA TYR A 46 6.81 5.48 8.49
C TYR A 46 6.30 4.72 7.27
N TYR A 47 6.06 3.41 7.42
CA TYR A 47 5.47 2.55 6.42
C TYR A 47 4.04 2.97 6.04
N GLY A 48 3.22 3.35 7.04
CA GLY A 48 1.88 3.89 6.81
C GLY A 48 0.78 2.82 6.74
N GLY A 49 -0.12 2.97 5.77
CA GLY A 49 -1.29 2.11 5.58
C GLY A 49 -2.53 2.49 6.39
N SER A 50 -2.44 3.49 7.26
CA SER A 50 -3.61 4.05 7.97
C SER A 50 -4.49 4.87 7.02
N LEU A 51 -5.80 4.85 7.27
CA LEU A 51 -6.76 5.66 6.54
C LEU A 51 -6.51 7.16 6.80
N ASN A 52 -6.28 7.93 5.75
CA ASN A 52 -6.38 9.38 5.80
C ASN A 52 -7.82 9.81 5.50
N THR A 53 -8.54 10.33 6.49
CA THR A 53 -9.94 10.75 6.32
C THR A 53 -10.11 12.11 5.66
N SER A 54 -9.03 12.87 5.45
CA SER A 54 -9.10 14.16 4.76
C SER A 54 -9.26 14.01 3.24
N ASP A 55 -8.69 12.95 2.66
CA ASP A 55 -8.74 12.65 1.23
C ASP A 55 -9.17 11.21 0.89
N TYR A 56 -9.49 10.40 1.91
CA TYR A 56 -9.87 8.98 1.78
C TYR A 56 -8.82 8.14 1.04
N THR A 57 -7.56 8.28 1.43
CA THR A 57 -6.44 7.51 0.89
C THR A 57 -5.80 6.57 1.91
N TYR A 58 -5.21 5.49 1.41
CA TYR A 58 -4.19 4.72 2.11
C TYR A 58 -2.85 4.94 1.41
N ARG A 59 -1.82 5.28 2.20
CA ARG A 59 -0.49 5.59 1.67
C ARG A 59 0.54 4.68 2.29
N PHE A 60 1.39 4.10 1.44
CA PHE A 60 2.44 3.18 1.83
C PHE A 60 3.79 3.70 1.39
N ASN A 61 4.72 3.87 2.34
CA ASN A 61 6.11 4.13 2.00
C ASN A 61 6.81 2.80 1.74
N ILE A 62 7.30 2.63 0.51
CA ILE A 62 7.97 1.41 0.03
C ILE A 62 9.36 1.71 -0.52
N ALA A 63 9.99 2.79 -0.05
CA ALA A 63 11.28 3.25 -0.56
C ALA A 63 12.37 2.18 -0.42
N GLN A 64 12.47 1.54 0.75
CA GLN A 64 13.51 0.54 0.97
C GLN A 64 13.23 -0.73 0.17
N HIS A 65 12.00 -1.21 0.15
CA HIS A 65 11.65 -2.39 -0.63
C HIS A 65 11.91 -2.17 -2.13
N MET A 66 11.48 -1.03 -2.69
CA MET A 66 11.77 -0.64 -4.08
C MET A 66 13.28 -0.64 -4.37
N GLN A 67 14.10 -0.14 -3.43
CA GLN A 67 15.54 -0.10 -3.59
C GLN A 67 16.18 -1.50 -3.66
N GLU A 68 15.63 -2.47 -2.92
CA GLU A 68 16.10 -3.86 -2.95
C GLU A 68 15.68 -4.56 -4.25
N VAL A 69 14.49 -4.25 -4.78
CA VAL A 69 14.05 -4.69 -6.11
C VAL A 69 14.99 -4.15 -7.20
N ILE A 70 15.32 -2.86 -7.17
CA ILE A 70 16.26 -2.23 -8.13
C ILE A 70 17.66 -2.85 -8.05
N LYS A 71 18.11 -3.27 -6.85
CA LYS A 71 19.40 -3.94 -6.66
C LYS A 71 19.38 -5.43 -7.05
N GLY A 72 18.23 -5.97 -7.44
CA GLY A 72 18.07 -7.39 -7.77
C GLY A 72 18.10 -8.32 -6.55
N LYS A 73 17.87 -7.79 -5.34
CA LYS A 73 17.79 -8.62 -4.12
C LYS A 73 16.43 -9.32 -3.99
N PHE A 74 15.36 -8.68 -4.46
CA PHE A 74 14.02 -9.26 -4.53
C PHE A 74 13.49 -9.14 -5.96
N ASN A 75 12.74 -10.16 -6.39
CA ASN A 75 11.98 -10.08 -7.63
C ASN A 75 10.73 -9.21 -7.44
N ASN A 76 10.29 -8.58 -8.54
CA ASN A 76 9.08 -7.77 -8.55
C ASN A 76 7.84 -8.66 -8.81
N ASN A 77 7.42 -9.39 -7.79
CA ASN A 77 6.28 -10.31 -7.87
C ASN A 77 4.93 -9.63 -7.53
N GLY A 78 4.93 -8.30 -7.41
CA GLY A 78 3.75 -7.52 -7.07
C GLY A 78 3.50 -7.37 -5.58
N PHE A 79 2.38 -6.73 -5.25
CA PHE A 79 1.97 -6.43 -3.88
C PHE A 79 0.56 -6.94 -3.61
N TYR A 80 0.31 -7.34 -2.36
CA TYR A 80 -0.98 -7.80 -1.89
C TYR A 80 -1.50 -6.86 -0.82
N LEU A 81 -2.80 -6.58 -0.88
CA LEU A 81 -3.48 -5.73 0.09
C LEU A 81 -4.42 -6.55 0.94
N SER A 82 -4.42 -6.26 2.23
CA SER A 82 -5.35 -6.86 3.18
C SER A 82 -5.71 -5.88 4.30
N THR A 83 -6.79 -6.14 5.04
CA THR A 83 -7.09 -5.36 6.24
C THR A 83 -6.11 -5.73 7.36
N ALA A 84 -5.66 -4.76 8.15
CA ALA A 84 -4.70 -5.02 9.22
C ALA A 84 -5.29 -5.90 10.35
N ASN A 85 -6.58 -5.70 10.68
CA ASN A 85 -7.27 -6.45 11.74
C ASN A 85 -8.24 -7.49 11.16
N LYS A 86 -7.67 -8.53 10.52
CA LYS A 86 -8.44 -9.58 9.81
C LYS A 86 -9.37 -10.40 10.72
N THR A 87 -9.08 -10.47 12.02
CA THR A 87 -9.82 -11.29 12.99
C THR A 87 -10.81 -10.51 13.85
N GLY A 88 -10.64 -9.19 13.95
CA GLY A 88 -11.48 -8.32 14.79
C GLY A 88 -12.39 -7.36 14.02
N GLU A 89 -12.13 -7.09 12.73
CA GLU A 89 -12.93 -6.17 11.94
C GLU A 89 -13.32 -6.76 10.57
N PHE A 90 -14.63 -6.88 10.32
CA PHE A 90 -15.18 -7.33 9.04
C PHE A 90 -15.44 -6.18 8.06
N LYS A 91 -14.66 -5.10 8.17
CA LYS A 91 -14.79 -3.92 7.31
C LYS A 91 -14.24 -4.24 5.92
N ARG A 92 -14.84 -3.62 4.91
CA ARG A 92 -14.47 -3.76 3.50
C ARG A 92 -14.33 -2.38 2.89
N VAL A 93 -13.57 -2.29 1.81
CA VAL A 93 -13.40 -1.05 1.06
C VAL A 93 -13.25 -1.37 -0.41
N ILE A 94 -13.82 -0.52 -1.25
CA ILE A 94 -13.62 -0.55 -2.70
C ILE A 94 -12.59 0.52 -3.02
N LEU A 95 -11.52 0.11 -3.70
CA LEU A 95 -10.44 1.00 -4.12
C LEU A 95 -10.63 1.36 -5.60
N LYS A 96 -10.30 2.60 -5.96
CA LYS A 96 -10.29 3.02 -7.36
C LYS A 96 -9.24 2.26 -8.15
N GLY A 97 -9.59 1.91 -9.39
CA GLY A 97 -8.67 1.23 -10.30
C GLY A 97 -7.54 2.15 -10.81
N GLY A 98 -6.41 1.59 -11.24
CA GLY A 98 -5.25 2.37 -11.73
C GLY A 98 -5.50 3.20 -13.00
N GLY A 99 -6.55 2.89 -13.77
CA GLY A 99 -6.95 3.67 -14.96
C GLY A 99 -7.91 4.83 -14.67
N GLU A 100 -8.36 4.99 -13.42
CA GLU A 100 -9.29 6.04 -13.03
C GLU A 100 -8.56 7.33 -12.61
N ALA A 101 -9.26 8.46 -12.70
CA ALA A 101 -8.77 9.72 -12.15
C ALA A 101 -8.56 9.60 -10.63
N ASN A 102 -7.33 9.86 -10.19
CA ASN A 102 -6.86 9.64 -8.81
C ASN A 102 -6.96 8.18 -8.36
N GLY A 103 -6.74 7.24 -9.28
CA GLY A 103 -6.63 5.81 -8.99
C GLY A 103 -5.34 5.42 -8.26
N ILE A 104 -4.96 4.14 -8.38
CA ILE A 104 -3.71 3.63 -7.80
C ILE A 104 -2.52 4.39 -8.37
N THR A 105 -1.75 5.04 -7.49
CA THR A 105 -0.63 5.91 -7.89
C THR A 105 0.66 5.46 -7.24
N LEU A 106 1.71 5.25 -8.04
CA LEU A 106 3.06 4.99 -7.57
C LEU A 106 3.95 6.22 -7.83
N SER A 107 4.41 6.86 -6.76
CA SER A 107 5.31 8.01 -6.82
C SER A 107 6.73 7.62 -6.44
N ILE A 108 7.67 7.79 -7.37
CA ILE A 108 9.09 7.47 -7.18
C ILE A 108 9.91 8.73 -7.33
N ALA A 109 10.55 9.17 -6.24
CA ALA A 109 11.63 10.14 -6.31
C ALA A 109 12.96 9.38 -6.34
N TYR A 110 13.78 9.63 -7.34
CA TYR A 110 15.13 9.09 -7.45
C TYR A 110 16.10 10.21 -7.81
N SER A 111 17.32 10.12 -7.29
CA SER A 111 18.40 11.04 -7.63
C SER A 111 19.49 10.26 -8.33
N LYS A 112 19.85 10.70 -9.54
CA LYS A 112 21.01 10.17 -10.24
C LYS A 112 22.26 10.80 -9.62
N VAL A 113 23.05 10.01 -8.92
CA VAL A 113 24.40 10.44 -8.52
C VAL A 113 25.30 10.22 -9.73
N LEU A 114 25.76 11.30 -10.35
CA LEU A 114 26.80 11.23 -11.38
C LEU A 114 28.11 10.90 -10.67
N GLN A 115 28.67 9.72 -10.96
CA GLN A 115 30.06 9.38 -10.63
C GLN A 115 30.97 9.79 -11.78
#